data_AF-A0A971XWY7-F1
#
_entry.id   AF-A0A971XWY7-F1
#
_cell.length_a   1.000
_cell.length_b   1.000
_cell.length_c   1.000
_cell.angle_alpha   90.00
_cell.angle_beta   90.00
_cell.angle_gamma   90.00
#
_symmetry.space_group_name_H-M   'P 1'
#
loop_
_entity.id
_entity.type
_entity.pdbx_description
1 polymer ?
#
loop_
_entity_poly.entity_id
_entity_poly.type
_entity_poly.pdbx_seq_one_letter_code
_entity_poly.pdbx_strand_id
1 'polypeptide(L)' 'GEYCVDILNQVSAVRSALASVGQILLEGHIRGCVADAIKHDGGDESIEELLQLIKKYAF' A
#
# COMPACT_ATOMS: atom_id res chain seq x y z
N GLY A 1 7.17 32.36 12.26
CA GLY A 1 7.78 31.27 11.49
C GLY A 1 7.51 30.01 12.26
N GLU A 2 6.93 29.00 11.63
CA GLU A 2 6.78 27.70 12.28
C GLU A 2 8.13 27.20 12.77
N TYR A 3 8.14 26.64 13.97
CA TYR A 3 9.35 26.07 14.54
C TYR A 3 9.70 24.81 13.73
N CYS A 4 10.97 24.56 13.42
CA CYS A 4 11.37 23.44 12.55
C CYS A 4 10.81 22.09 13.01
N VAL A 5 10.58 21.92 14.33
CA VAL A 5 9.95 20.74 14.92
C VAL A 5 8.49 20.59 14.49
N ASP A 6 7.73 21.68 14.39
CA ASP A 6 6.33 21.66 13.96
C ASP A 6 6.22 21.22 12.49
N ILE A 7 7.12 21.72 11.64
CA ILE A 7 7.20 21.31 10.23
C ILE A 7 7.55 19.81 10.14
N LEU A 8 8.51 19.33 10.94
CA LEU A 8 8.85 17.91 10.97
C LEU A 8 7.68 17.04 11.45
N ASN A 9 6.90 17.51 12.43
CA ASN A 9 5.70 16.83 12.91
C ASN A 9 4.62 16.76 11.82
N GLN A 10 4.38 17.85 11.09
CA GLN A 10 3.44 17.87 9.96
C GLN A 10 3.87 16.92 8.85
N VAL A 11 5.15 16.91 8.49
CA VAL A 11 5.71 15.95 7.51
C VAL A 11 5.50 14.52 7.97
N SER A 12 5.74 14.22 9.25
CA SER A 12 5.50 12.89 9.82
C SER A 12 4.03 12.49 9.71
N ALA A 13 3.10 13.41 10.03
CA ALA A 13 1.67 13.17 9.93
C ALA A 13 1.23 12.84 8.49
N VAL A 14 1.75 13.58 7.50
CA VAL A 14 1.49 13.30 6.08
C VAL A 14 2.03 11.93 5.68
N ARG A 15 3.23 11.57 6.13
CA ARG A 15 3.80 10.23 5.86
C ARG A 15 2.93 9.11 6.44
N SER A 16 2.43 9.28 7.67
CA SER A 16 1.50 8.32 8.29
C SER A 16 0.19 8.21 7.50
N ALA A 17 -0.39 9.33 7.08
CA ALA A 17 -1.60 9.34 6.27
C ALA A 17 -1.39 8.62 4.92
N LEU A 18 -0.26 8.85 4.25
CA LEU A 18 0.08 8.16 3.01
C LEU A 18 0.26 6.64 3.22
N ALA A 19 0.85 6.22 4.33
CA ALA A 19 0.97 4.81 4.68
C ALA A 19 -0.42 4.15 4.83
N SER A 20 -1.36 4.81 5.52
CA SER A 20 -2.74 4.32 5.64
C SER A 20 -3.47 4.25 4.30
N VAL A 21 -3.29 5.25 3.43
CA VAL A 21 -3.85 5.21 2.06
C VAL A 21 -3.28 4.04 1.27
N GLY A 22 -1.96 3.79 1.37
CA GLY A 22 -1.32 2.63 0.75
C GLY A 22 -1.92 1.29 1.20
N GLN A 23 -2.23 1.13 2.49
CA GLN A 23 -2.88 -0.07 3.02
C GLN A 23 -4.30 -0.25 2.45
N ILE A 24 -5.09 0.81 2.36
CA ILE A 24 -6.45 0.77 1.79
C ILE A 24 -6.41 0.34 0.32
N LEU A 25 -5.49 0.91 -0.46
CA LEU A 25 -5.32 0.55 -1.88
C LEU A 25 -4.88 -0.91 -2.05
N LEU A 26 -3.97 -1.38 -1.20
CA LEU A 26 -3.52 -2.78 -1.23
C LEU A 26 -4.66 -3.74 -0.90
N GLU A 27 -5.48 -3.44 0.11
CA GLU A 27 -6.68 -4.23 0.42
C GLU A 27 -7.64 -4.29 -0.77
N GLY A 28 -7.91 -3.14 -1.40
CA GLY A 28 -8.74 -3.06 -2.59
C GLY A 28 -8.21 -3.91 -3.75
N HIS A 29 -6.90 -3.85 -4.01
CA HIS A 29 -6.25 -4.65 -5.06
C HIS A 29 -6.37 -6.16 -4.79
N ILE A 30 -6.16 -6.60 -3.55
CA ILE A 30 -6.31 -8.00 -3.16
C ILE A 30 -7.75 -8.48 -3.37
N ARG A 31 -8.74 -7.71 -2.89
CA ARG A 31 -10.16 -8.09 -2.98
C ARG A 31 -10.73 -7.99 -4.40
N GLY A 32 -10.19 -7.11 -5.23
CA GLY A 32 -10.62 -6.89 -6.60
C GLY A 32 -9.79 -7.71 -7.58
N CYS A 33 -8.63 -7.17 -7.96
CA CYS A 33 -7.78 -7.72 -9.02
C CYS A 33 -7.30 -9.15 -8.72
N VAL A 34 -6.71 -9.38 -7.55
CA VAL A 34 -6.13 -10.69 -7.22
C VAL A 34 -7.22 -11.75 -7.06
N ALA A 35 -8.30 -11.44 -6.34
CA ALA A 35 -9.43 -12.36 -6.16
C ALA A 35 -10.14 -12.70 -7.48
N ASP A 36 -10.18 -11.76 -8.43
CA ASP A 36 -10.73 -11.99 -9.77
C ASP A 36 -9.79 -12.85 -10.63
N ALA A 37 -8.49 -12.57 -10.60
CA ALA A 37 -7.48 -13.33 -11.33
C ALA A 37 -7.43 -14.81 -10.89
N ILE A 38 -7.58 -15.08 -9.58
CA ILE A 38 -7.68 -16.43 -9.03
C ILE A 38 -8.85 -17.21 -9.64
N LYS A 39 -9.95 -16.54 -10.01
CA LYS A 39 -11.14 -17.19 -10.59
C LYS A 39 -11.04 -17.41 -12.11
N HIS A 40 -10.12 -16.71 -12.78
CA HIS A 40 -10.06 -16.64 -14.24
C HIS A 40 -8.66 -17.01 -14.79
N ASP A 41 -8.00 -18.00 -14.17
CA ASP A 41 -6.70 -18.57 -14.59
C ASP A 41 -5.50 -17.60 -14.59
N GLY A 42 -5.58 -16.47 -13.88
CA GLY A 42 -4.48 -15.50 -13.68
C GLY A 42 -3.92 -15.46 -12.25
N GLY A 43 -4.30 -16.41 -11.40
CA GLY A 43 -4.02 -16.38 -9.97
C GLY A 43 -2.53 -16.35 -9.61
N ASP A 44 -1.73 -17.20 -10.23
CA ASP A 44 -0.30 -17.33 -9.90
C ASP A 44 0.49 -16.05 -10.23
N GLU A 45 0.24 -15.44 -11.38
CA GLU A 45 0.87 -14.18 -11.79
C GLU A 45 0.48 -13.02 -10.86
N SER A 46 -0.81 -12.90 -10.53
CA SER A 46 -1.30 -11.88 -9.59
C SER A 46 -0.77 -12.07 -8.16
N ILE A 47 -0.59 -13.32 -7.71
CA ILE A 47 0.02 -13.59 -6.40
C ILE A 47 1.50 -13.20 -6.40
N GLU A 48 2.23 -13.46 -7.47
CA GLU A 48 3.64 -13.09 -7.58
C GLU A 48 3.83 -11.55 -7.57
N GLU A 49 2.97 -10.81 -8.28
CA GLU A 49 2.91 -9.35 -8.21
C GLU A 49 2.64 -8.87 -6.78
N LEU A 50 1.62 -9.45 -6.12
CA LEU A 50 1.26 -9.11 -4.75
C LEU A 50 2.43 -9.33 -3.78
N LEU A 51 3.18 -10.43 -3.93
CA LEU A 51 4.36 -10.72 -3.11
C LEU A 51 5.47 -9.68 -3.32
N GLN A 52 5.65 -9.16 -4.53
CA GLN A 52 6.60 -8.07 -4.79
C GLN A 52 6.15 -6.77 -4.13
N LEU A 53 4.85 -6.45 -4.19
CA LEU A 53 4.30 -5.27 -3.51
C LEU A 53 4.46 -5.39 -1.99
N ILE A 54 4.13 -6.53 -1.39
CA ILE A 54 4.31 -6.73 0.06
C ILE A 54 5.78 -6.55 0.45
N LYS A 55 6.74 -7.08 -0.32
CA LYS A 55 8.17 -6.88 -0.06
C LYS A 55 8.59 -5.41 -0.07
N LYS A 56 7.97 -4.59 -0.91
CA LYS A 56 8.28 -3.16 -1.06
C LYS A 56 7.64 -2.28 0.02
N TYR A 57 6.51 -2.71 0.58
CA TYR A 57 5.70 -1.88 1.48
C TYR A 57 5.67 -2.38 2.94
N ALA A 58 5.99 -3.64 3.20
CA ALA A 58 5.96 -4.24 4.55
C ALA A 58 7.36 -4.39 5.20
N PHE A 59 8.43 -4.28 4.42
CA PHE A 59 9.83 -4.38 4.85
C PHE A 59 10.65 -3.23 4.27
#